data_AF-A0A0M0JZL2-F1
#
_entry.id   AF-A0A0M0JZL2-F1
#
_cell.length_a   1.000
_cell.length_b   1.000
_cell.length_c   1.000
_cell.angle_alpha   90.00
_cell.angle_beta   90.00
_cell.angle_gamma   90.00
#
_symmetry.space_group_name_H-M   'P 1'
#
loop_
_entity.id
_entity.type
_entity.pdbx_description
1 polymer ?
#
loop_
_entity_poly.entity_id
_entity_poly.type
_entity_poly.pdbx_seq_one_letter_code
_entity_poly.pdbx_strand_id
1 'polypeptide(L)'
;MEFSLWLGTKATASDVAYFKKTIELCALLIRGRNMRNATTVQSLLPYELVQAVITSPALNSGLLVDGTDRRLVVTHFVQLAIDAYLDHEPHEVMMRVGVQRIWSNVERAADSRRMTSYITTVLPEEFDWQRFDGLKEYMRQSTPTRLVATHVAENRLVGTLLHAAHCLLRFGFYSTDETVALVPVVLAVLDSAGERVGLHADEAPDERYRLRVDPGCNTLLVMECKV
;
A
#
# COMPACT_ATOMS: atom_id res chain seq x y z
N MET A 1 5.21 -17.69 11.64
CA MET A 1 4.01 -18.30 11.00
C MET A 1 2.92 -18.70 11.99
N GLU A 2 3.21 -19.01 13.26
CA GLU A 2 2.17 -19.39 14.24
C GLU A 2 1.20 -18.27 14.61
N PHE A 3 1.68 -17.02 14.70
CA PHE A 3 0.85 -15.88 15.11
C PHE A 3 -0.28 -15.54 14.11
N SER A 4 0.03 -15.40 12.81
CA SER A 4 -0.98 -15.05 11.80
C SER A 4 -2.01 -16.17 11.60
N LEU A 5 -1.59 -17.42 11.74
CA LEU A 5 -2.50 -18.57 11.73
C LEU A 5 -3.41 -18.57 12.96
N TRP A 6 -2.87 -18.38 14.16
CA TRP A 6 -3.66 -18.27 15.40
C TRP A 6 -4.65 -17.09 15.31
N LEU A 7 -4.17 -15.92 14.88
CA LEU A 7 -4.99 -14.72 14.69
C LEU A 7 -5.99 -14.88 13.54
N GLY A 8 -5.82 -15.83 12.63
CA GLY A 8 -6.79 -16.15 11.57
C GLY A 8 -7.81 -17.22 11.94
N THR A 9 -7.48 -18.13 12.86
CA THR A 9 -8.26 -19.36 13.09
C THR A 9 -8.74 -19.59 14.51
N LYS A 10 -8.04 -19.08 15.53
CA LYS A 10 -8.27 -19.39 16.95
C LYS A 10 -8.58 -18.18 17.82
N ALA A 11 -8.14 -16.98 17.43
CA ALA A 11 -8.35 -15.76 18.19
C ALA A 11 -9.84 -15.40 18.29
N THR A 12 -10.26 -14.94 19.48
CA THR A 12 -11.61 -14.45 19.74
C THR A 12 -11.82 -13.05 19.16
N ALA A 13 -13.07 -12.59 19.04
CA ALA A 13 -13.38 -11.23 18.60
C ALA A 13 -12.71 -10.15 19.48
N SER A 14 -12.62 -10.37 20.80
CA SER A 14 -11.92 -9.46 21.71
C SER A 14 -10.42 -9.41 21.48
N ASP A 15 -9.79 -10.56 21.20
CA ASP A 15 -8.36 -10.62 20.89
C ASP A 15 -8.06 -9.85 19.60
N VAL A 16 -8.88 -10.06 18.57
CA VAL A 16 -8.76 -9.37 17.27
C VAL A 16 -8.91 -7.85 17.45
N ALA A 17 -9.91 -7.41 18.23
CA ALA A 17 -10.12 -5.99 18.52
C ALA A 17 -8.96 -5.38 19.32
N TYR A 18 -8.42 -6.10 20.30
CA TYR A 18 -7.25 -5.69 21.07
C TYR A 18 -6.03 -5.50 20.15
N PHE A 19 -5.66 -6.50 19.36
CA PHE A 19 -4.53 -6.41 18.45
C PHE A 19 -4.71 -5.30 17.40
N LYS A 20 -5.92 -5.14 16.86
CA LYS A 20 -6.24 -4.03 15.96
C LYS A 20 -5.87 -2.68 16.60
N LYS A 21 -6.29 -2.45 17.85
CA LYS A 21 -6.02 -1.21 18.59
C LYS A 21 -4.55 -1.05 18.96
N THR A 22 -3.87 -2.13 19.30
CA THR A 22 -2.42 -2.09 19.57
C THR A 22 -1.64 -1.67 18.32
N ILE A 23 -1.95 -2.24 17.16
CA ILE A 23 -1.25 -1.90 15.90
C ILE A 23 -1.59 -0.48 15.45
N GLU A 24 -2.85 -0.05 15.60
CA GLU A 24 -3.26 1.34 15.35
C GLU A 24 -2.47 2.32 16.22
N LEU A 25 -2.29 2.01 17.51
CA LEU A 25 -1.47 2.82 18.41
C LEU A 25 0.00 2.85 17.98
N CYS A 26 0.60 1.71 17.62
CA CYS A 26 1.97 1.65 17.13
C CYS A 26 2.18 2.53 15.89
N ALA A 27 1.28 2.47 14.91
CA ALA A 27 1.33 3.30 13.72
C ALA A 27 1.23 4.79 14.06
N LEU A 28 0.32 5.17 14.98
CA LEU A 28 0.19 6.56 15.43
C LEU A 28 1.44 7.08 16.17
N LEU A 29 2.12 6.24 16.96
CA LEU A 29 3.30 6.63 17.72
C LEU A 29 4.52 6.96 16.84
N ILE A 30 4.59 6.38 15.64
CA ILE A 30 5.72 6.51 14.72
C ILE A 30 5.42 7.44 13.53
N ARG A 31 4.14 7.83 13.36
CA ARG A 31 3.67 8.68 12.27
C ARG A 31 4.48 9.98 12.16
N GLY A 32 4.76 10.40 10.93
CA GLY A 32 5.49 11.64 10.67
C GLY A 32 6.98 11.54 10.97
N ARG A 33 7.59 10.37 10.71
CA ARG A 33 9.04 10.12 10.88
C ARG A 33 9.51 10.29 12.32
N ASN A 34 8.71 9.84 13.29
CA ASN A 34 9.13 9.85 14.69
C ASN A 34 10.15 8.72 14.95
N MET A 35 11.41 8.98 14.61
CA MET A 35 12.52 8.04 14.67
C MET A 35 12.77 7.47 16.08
N ARG A 36 12.43 8.26 17.13
CA ARG A 36 12.57 7.85 18.52
C ARG A 36 11.70 6.64 18.85
N ASN A 37 10.45 6.67 18.40
CA ASN A 37 9.53 5.56 18.62
C ASN A 37 9.67 4.48 17.53
N ALA A 38 10.06 4.88 16.31
CA ALA A 38 10.20 3.97 15.17
C ALA A 38 11.15 2.82 15.47
N THR A 39 12.33 3.09 16.04
CA THR A 39 13.32 2.05 16.40
C THR A 39 12.75 1.01 17.38
N THR A 40 12.03 1.47 18.40
CA THR A 40 11.38 0.58 19.37
C THR A 40 10.30 -0.26 18.70
N VAL A 41 9.43 0.36 17.89
CA VAL A 41 8.35 -0.34 17.19
C VAL A 41 8.89 -1.34 16.17
N GLN A 42 9.92 -0.98 15.40
CA GLN A 42 10.58 -1.86 14.44
C GLN A 42 11.24 -3.06 15.12
N SER A 43 11.81 -2.87 16.33
CA SER A 43 12.37 -3.97 17.12
C SER A 43 11.31 -4.95 17.62
N LEU A 44 10.12 -4.46 17.98
CA LEU A 44 9.00 -5.27 18.47
C LEU A 44 8.24 -5.95 17.32
N LEU A 45 8.14 -5.27 16.18
CA LEU A 45 7.40 -5.71 15.01
C LEU A 45 8.28 -5.63 13.76
N PRO A 46 9.28 -6.53 13.60
CA PRO A 46 10.14 -6.57 12.43
C PRO A 46 9.35 -6.66 11.12
N TYR A 47 9.91 -6.12 10.04
CA TYR A 47 9.21 -6.03 8.76
C TYR A 47 8.80 -7.41 8.24
N GLU A 48 9.62 -8.44 8.46
CA GLU A 48 9.35 -9.81 8.03
C GLU A 48 8.09 -10.37 8.71
N LEU A 49 7.87 -10.00 9.97
CA LEU A 49 6.66 -10.36 10.72
C LEU A 49 5.46 -9.58 10.21
N VAL A 50 5.61 -8.27 9.98
CA VAL A 50 4.57 -7.41 9.41
C VAL A 50 4.13 -7.94 8.05
N GLN A 51 5.08 -8.22 7.16
CA GLN A 51 4.84 -8.80 5.84
C GLN A 51 4.14 -10.15 5.94
N ALA A 52 4.58 -11.05 6.82
CA ALA A 52 3.97 -12.37 7.00
C ALA A 52 2.52 -12.31 7.52
N VAL A 53 2.15 -11.26 8.24
CA VAL A 53 0.76 -11.00 8.64
C VAL A 53 -0.04 -10.47 7.46
N ILE A 54 0.50 -9.50 6.72
CA ILE A 54 -0.17 -8.90 5.55
C ILE A 54 -0.50 -9.95 4.50
N THR A 55 0.46 -10.81 4.17
CA THR A 55 0.32 -11.82 3.11
C THR A 55 -0.33 -13.12 3.59
N SER A 56 -0.75 -13.20 4.86
CA SER A 56 -1.33 -14.43 5.42
C SER A 56 -2.67 -14.78 4.77
N PRO A 57 -2.83 -15.96 4.13
CA PRO A 57 -4.10 -16.35 3.54
C PRO A 57 -5.23 -16.47 4.58
N ALA A 58 -4.88 -16.88 5.80
CA ALA A 58 -5.84 -17.06 6.90
C ALA A 58 -6.54 -15.76 7.31
N LEU A 59 -5.82 -14.64 7.29
CA LEU A 59 -6.37 -13.32 7.64
C LEU A 59 -7.08 -12.63 6.48
N ASN A 60 -6.79 -13.06 5.25
CA ASN A 60 -7.32 -12.50 4.02
C ASN A 60 -8.54 -13.23 3.48
N SER A 61 -8.76 -14.48 3.92
CA SER A 61 -10.00 -15.22 3.63
C SER A 61 -11.19 -14.39 4.11
N GLY A 62 -12.08 -14.00 3.19
CA GLY A 62 -13.23 -13.12 3.47
C GLY A 62 -14.33 -13.78 4.31
N LEU A 63 -14.00 -14.84 5.05
CA LEU A 63 -14.91 -15.53 5.94
C LEU A 63 -14.96 -14.74 7.25
N LEU A 64 -16.12 -14.14 7.54
CA LEU A 64 -16.40 -13.56 8.85
C LEU A 64 -16.35 -14.70 9.89
N VAL A 65 -15.36 -14.66 10.77
CA VAL A 65 -15.31 -15.52 11.96
C VAL A 65 -15.85 -14.68 13.12
N ASP A 66 -16.94 -15.11 13.73
CA ASP A 66 -17.62 -14.40 14.83
C ASP A 66 -18.04 -12.95 14.49
N GLY A 67 -18.50 -12.73 13.25
CA GLY A 67 -18.96 -11.41 12.78
C GLY A 67 -17.86 -10.36 12.63
N THR A 68 -16.59 -10.72 12.80
CA THR A 68 -15.45 -9.80 12.71
C THR A 68 -14.71 -9.99 11.39
N ASP A 69 -14.60 -8.93 10.59
CA ASP A 69 -13.79 -8.94 9.37
C ASP A 69 -12.30 -8.73 9.69
N ARG A 70 -11.51 -9.81 9.58
CA ARG A 70 -10.09 -9.84 9.91
C ARG A 70 -9.22 -9.07 8.90
N ARG A 71 -9.74 -8.71 7.72
CA ARG A 71 -9.05 -7.83 6.75
C ARG A 71 -8.80 -6.43 7.29
N LEU A 72 -9.61 -5.99 8.27
CA LEU A 72 -9.36 -4.73 8.97
C LEU A 72 -8.05 -4.77 9.77
N VAL A 73 -7.68 -5.91 10.34
CA VAL A 73 -6.38 -6.05 11.02
C VAL A 73 -5.26 -5.93 10.02
N VAL A 74 -5.36 -6.65 8.90
CA VAL A 74 -4.40 -6.57 7.78
C VAL A 74 -4.22 -5.12 7.33
N THR A 75 -5.31 -4.36 7.22
CA THR A 75 -5.29 -2.93 6.87
C THR A 75 -4.38 -2.12 7.81
N HIS A 76 -4.49 -2.35 9.13
CA HIS A 76 -3.62 -1.65 10.09
C HIS A 76 -2.16 -2.11 10.02
N PHE A 77 -1.88 -3.37 9.70
CA PHE A 77 -0.52 -3.83 9.45
C PHE A 77 0.08 -3.21 8.18
N VAL A 78 -0.73 -3.03 7.12
CA VAL A 78 -0.30 -2.29 5.91
C VAL A 78 0.01 -0.84 6.27
N GLN A 79 -0.84 -0.18 7.06
CA GLN A 79 -0.58 1.19 7.52
C GLN A 79 0.70 1.27 8.37
N LEU A 80 0.91 0.32 9.28
CA LEU A 80 2.16 0.20 10.04
C LEU A 80 3.36 0.02 9.11
N ALA A 81 3.24 -0.79 8.04
CA ALA A 81 4.31 -0.95 7.06
C ALA A 81 4.66 0.38 6.38
N ILE A 82 3.65 1.20 6.07
CA ILE A 82 3.84 2.54 5.52
C ILE A 82 4.58 3.42 6.52
N ASP A 83 4.07 3.57 7.75
CA ASP A 83 4.59 4.53 8.72
C ASP A 83 5.94 4.10 9.33
N ALA A 84 6.19 2.80 9.49
CA ALA A 84 7.40 2.27 10.12
C ALA A 84 8.55 2.01 9.13
N TYR A 85 8.24 1.62 7.89
CA TYR A 85 9.25 1.10 6.96
C TYR A 85 9.31 1.86 5.64
N LEU A 86 8.19 2.39 5.12
CA LEU A 86 8.20 3.14 3.86
C LEU A 86 8.47 4.62 4.08
N ASP A 87 7.75 5.30 4.97
CA ASP A 87 8.00 6.69 5.35
C ASP A 87 9.02 6.79 6.49
N HIS A 88 10.15 6.12 6.30
CA HIS A 88 11.29 6.08 7.22
C HIS A 88 12.54 6.61 6.52
N GLU A 89 13.46 7.23 7.26
CA GLU A 89 14.78 7.55 6.70
C GLU A 89 15.53 6.23 6.37
N PRO A 90 16.27 6.14 5.26
CA PRO A 90 16.72 7.22 4.36
C PRO A 90 15.79 7.48 3.15
N HIS A 91 14.53 7.03 3.16
CA HIS A 91 13.66 7.16 2.00
C HIS A 91 13.27 8.62 1.74
N GLU A 92 13.94 9.21 0.76
CA GLU A 92 13.60 10.52 0.22
C GLU A 92 12.74 10.37 -1.03
N VAL A 93 11.91 11.38 -1.27
CA VAL A 93 11.06 11.44 -2.47
C VAL A 93 11.97 11.49 -3.68
N MET A 94 11.87 10.48 -4.54
CA MET A 94 12.66 10.48 -5.76
C MET A 94 12.19 11.57 -6.71
N MET A 95 13.15 12.31 -7.27
CA MET A 95 12.88 13.20 -8.38
C MET A 95 12.47 12.38 -9.61
N ARG A 96 11.20 12.53 -10.01
CA ARG A 96 10.61 11.81 -11.15
C ARG A 96 11.11 12.29 -12.51
N VAL A 97 11.59 13.53 -12.58
CA VAL A 97 12.15 14.14 -13.79
C VAL A 97 13.45 14.84 -13.41
N GLY A 98 14.57 14.23 -13.79
CA GLY A 98 15.90 14.85 -13.64
C GLY A 98 16.12 15.91 -14.72
N VAL A 99 16.17 17.18 -14.32
CA VAL A 99 16.41 18.32 -15.23
C VAL A 99 17.90 18.53 -15.51
N GLN A 100 18.79 17.97 -14.67
CA GLN A 100 20.24 17.97 -14.88
C GLN A 100 20.71 16.55 -15.22
N ARG A 101 21.34 16.39 -16.40
CA ARG A 101 21.96 15.14 -16.84
C ARG A 101 23.47 15.35 -16.99
N ILE A 102 24.26 14.46 -16.40
CA ILE A 102 25.71 14.39 -16.68
C ILE A 102 25.86 13.73 -18.06
N TRP A 103 26.30 14.51 -19.05
CA TRP A 103 26.29 14.14 -20.48
C TRP A 103 26.99 12.81 -20.78
N SER A 104 28.01 12.44 -20.00
CA SER A 104 28.80 11.22 -20.20
C SER A 104 28.07 9.90 -19.94
N ASN A 105 26.90 9.91 -19.28
CA ASN A 105 26.17 8.70 -18.90
C ASN A 105 24.78 8.56 -19.56
N VAL A 106 24.43 9.47 -20.47
CA VAL A 106 23.08 9.54 -21.06
C VAL A 106 22.76 8.32 -21.92
N GLU A 107 23.70 7.85 -22.74
CA GLU A 107 23.50 6.69 -23.63
C GLU A 107 23.30 5.39 -22.83
N ARG A 108 24.18 5.11 -21.86
CA ARG A 108 24.06 3.93 -20.99
C ARG A 108 22.78 3.93 -20.15
N ALA A 109 22.34 5.11 -19.69
CA ALA A 109 21.10 5.23 -18.93
C ALA A 109 19.87 4.98 -19.82
N ALA A 110 19.87 5.50 -21.05
CA ALA A 110 18.80 5.27 -22.03
C ALA A 110 18.69 3.78 -22.40
N ASP A 111 19.81 3.10 -22.61
CA ASP A 111 19.85 1.66 -22.91
C ASP A 111 19.37 0.80 -21.74
N SER A 112 19.58 1.25 -20.49
CA SER A 112 19.21 0.50 -19.29
C SER A 112 17.71 0.46 -18.99
N ARG A 113 16.89 1.33 -19.61
CA ARG A 113 15.45 1.52 -19.35
C ARG A 113 15.06 1.70 -17.88
N ARG A 114 16.02 1.99 -17.00
CA ARG A 114 15.75 2.24 -15.57
C ARG A 114 15.26 3.67 -15.40
N MET A 115 14.19 3.87 -14.64
CA MET A 115 13.83 5.19 -14.13
C MET A 115 15.04 5.72 -13.35
N THR A 116 15.64 6.80 -13.83
CA THR A 116 16.87 7.38 -13.27
C THR A 116 16.54 8.08 -11.96
N SER A 117 16.52 7.27 -10.93
CA SER A 117 16.60 7.64 -9.53
C SER A 117 17.94 8.28 -9.23
N TYR A 118 18.01 9.60 -9.07
CA TYR A 118 19.04 10.16 -8.20
C TYR A 118 18.59 9.87 -6.78
N ILE A 119 19.15 8.83 -6.16
CA ILE A 119 19.15 8.81 -4.71
C ILE A 119 20.13 9.90 -4.27
N THR A 120 19.59 10.97 -3.69
CA THR A 120 20.32 12.14 -3.18
C THR A 120 21.07 11.84 -1.89
N THR A 121 20.71 10.75 -1.21
CA THR A 121 21.37 10.25 -0.02
C THR A 121 22.38 9.17 -0.38
N VAL A 122 23.54 9.19 0.29
CA VAL A 122 24.45 8.04 0.28
C VAL A 122 23.65 6.87 0.84
N LEU A 123 23.15 6.00 -0.06
CA LEU A 123 22.49 4.79 0.37
C LEU A 123 23.51 3.94 1.11
N PRO A 124 23.12 3.30 2.22
CA PRO A 124 23.91 2.22 2.79
C PRO A 124 24.26 1.22 1.69
N GLU A 125 25.49 0.71 1.67
CA GLU A 125 25.96 -0.28 0.66
C GLU A 125 25.05 -1.53 0.59
N GLU A 126 24.23 -1.75 1.61
CA GLU A 126 23.28 -2.86 1.77
C GLU A 126 21.80 -2.44 1.57
N PHE A 127 21.50 -1.40 0.81
CA PHE A 127 20.11 -1.00 0.58
C PHE A 127 19.35 -2.05 -0.27
N ASP A 128 18.44 -2.77 0.38
CA ASP A 128 17.64 -3.82 -0.25
C ASP A 128 16.43 -3.24 -1.02
N TRP A 129 16.60 -3.07 -2.33
CA TRP A 129 15.56 -2.65 -3.26
C TRP A 129 14.40 -3.65 -3.41
N GLN A 130 14.64 -4.92 -3.07
CA GLN A 130 13.69 -6.02 -3.22
C GLN A 130 12.91 -6.30 -1.92
N ARG A 131 13.25 -5.60 -0.83
CA ARG A 131 12.62 -5.76 0.48
C ARG A 131 11.10 -5.79 0.44
N PHE A 132 10.49 -4.96 -0.41
CA PHE A 132 9.03 -4.84 -0.51
C PHE A 132 8.38 -5.73 -1.57
N ASP A 133 9.12 -6.61 -2.25
CA ASP A 133 8.59 -7.41 -3.36
C ASP A 133 7.44 -8.32 -2.96
N GLY A 134 7.47 -8.89 -1.75
CA GLY A 134 6.34 -9.67 -1.25
C GLY A 134 5.08 -8.84 -0.99
N LEU A 135 5.23 -7.57 -0.58
CA LEU A 135 4.11 -6.64 -0.46
C LEU A 135 3.58 -6.25 -1.85
N LYS A 136 4.48 -5.99 -2.82
CA LYS A 136 4.11 -5.71 -4.22
C LYS A 136 3.32 -6.84 -4.84
N GLU A 137 3.77 -8.08 -4.65
CA GLU A 137 3.10 -9.26 -5.18
C GLU A 137 1.73 -9.46 -4.55
N TYR A 138 1.63 -9.32 -3.23
CA TYR A 138 0.33 -9.37 -2.55
C TYR A 138 -0.64 -8.28 -3.02
N MET A 139 -0.16 -7.05 -3.27
CA MET A 139 -0.99 -5.97 -3.83
C MET A 139 -1.54 -6.32 -5.21
N ARG A 140 -0.73 -6.95 -6.08
CA ARG A 140 -1.18 -7.42 -7.41
C ARG A 140 -2.26 -8.49 -7.30
N GLN A 141 -2.12 -9.42 -6.35
CA GLN A 141 -3.06 -10.52 -6.17
C GLN A 141 -4.36 -10.12 -5.45
N SER A 142 -4.27 -9.16 -4.52
CA SER A 142 -5.36 -8.82 -3.60
C SER A 142 -6.18 -7.60 -4.02
N THR A 143 -5.77 -6.89 -5.06
CA THR A 143 -6.54 -5.76 -5.60
C THR A 143 -7.55 -6.30 -6.62
N PRO A 144 -8.86 -6.34 -6.29
CA PRO A 144 -9.86 -6.81 -7.21
C PRO A 144 -10.00 -5.82 -8.37
N THR A 145 -10.39 -6.32 -9.54
CA THR A 145 -10.69 -5.49 -10.71
C THR A 145 -11.98 -4.68 -10.55
N ARG A 146 -12.83 -5.04 -9.58
CA ARG A 146 -14.07 -4.35 -9.26
C ARG A 146 -14.28 -4.31 -7.76
N LEU A 147 -14.46 -3.11 -7.21
CA LEU A 147 -14.86 -2.94 -5.81
C LEU A 147 -16.39 -2.94 -5.69
N VAL A 148 -16.89 -3.51 -4.60
CA VAL A 148 -18.30 -3.50 -4.25
C VAL A 148 -18.47 -2.59 -3.03
N ALA A 149 -19.31 -1.57 -3.13
CA ALA A 149 -19.47 -0.54 -2.11
C ALA A 149 -19.82 -1.08 -0.71
N THR A 150 -20.56 -2.20 -0.65
CA THR A 150 -20.97 -2.85 0.61
C THR A 150 -19.84 -3.55 1.37
N HIS A 151 -18.72 -3.86 0.71
CA HIS A 151 -17.57 -4.55 1.30
C HIS A 151 -16.59 -3.57 1.95
N VAL A 152 -17.01 -2.94 3.05
CA VAL A 152 -16.26 -1.84 3.70
C VAL A 152 -14.82 -2.22 4.06
N ALA A 153 -14.58 -3.40 4.62
CA ALA A 153 -13.25 -3.83 5.03
C ALA A 153 -12.32 -4.08 3.84
N GLU A 154 -12.85 -4.66 2.76
CA GLU A 154 -12.11 -4.87 1.51
C GLU A 154 -11.75 -3.54 0.86
N ASN A 155 -12.70 -2.62 0.77
CA ASN A 155 -12.47 -1.29 0.21
C ASN A 155 -11.43 -0.50 1.01
N ARG A 156 -11.46 -0.60 2.35
CA ARG A 156 -10.44 0.00 3.23
C ARG A 156 -9.06 -0.62 3.02
N LEU A 157 -8.99 -1.95 2.91
CA LEU A 157 -7.74 -2.65 2.63
C LEU A 157 -7.18 -2.21 1.29
N VAL A 158 -7.97 -2.24 0.22
CA VAL A 158 -7.56 -1.84 -1.14
C VAL A 158 -7.11 -0.38 -1.18
N GLY A 159 -7.85 0.54 -0.53
CA GLY A 159 -7.43 1.94 -0.43
C GLY A 159 -6.07 2.10 0.27
N THR A 160 -5.82 1.32 1.31
CA THR A 160 -4.54 1.35 2.05
C THR A 160 -3.41 0.71 1.25
N LEU A 161 -3.68 -0.36 0.50
CA LEU A 161 -2.71 -0.96 -0.43
C LEU A 161 -2.36 0.00 -1.57
N LEU A 162 -3.32 0.73 -2.13
CA LEU A 162 -3.06 1.78 -3.12
C LEU A 162 -2.21 2.92 -2.54
N HIS A 163 -2.44 3.29 -1.27
CA HIS A 163 -1.60 4.26 -0.58
C HIS A 163 -0.15 3.73 -0.41
N ALA A 164 0.02 2.47 -0.02
CA ALA A 164 1.33 1.83 0.07
C ALA A 164 2.04 1.81 -1.30
N ALA A 165 1.33 1.43 -2.36
CA ALA A 165 1.85 1.44 -3.73
C ALA A 165 2.28 2.85 -4.17
N HIS A 166 1.49 3.88 -3.84
CA HIS A 166 1.86 5.27 -4.08
C HIS A 166 3.14 5.68 -3.35
N CYS A 167 3.30 5.29 -2.08
CA CYS A 167 4.53 5.55 -1.31
C CYS A 167 5.73 4.85 -1.94
N LEU A 168 5.62 3.56 -2.27
CA LEU A 168 6.65 2.78 -2.95
C LEU A 168 7.05 3.39 -4.31
N LEU A 169 6.09 3.88 -5.09
CA LEU A 169 6.34 4.62 -6.34
C LEU A 169 7.06 5.95 -6.08
N ARG A 170 6.65 6.68 -5.05
CA ARG A 170 7.25 7.97 -4.66
C ARG A 170 8.70 7.82 -4.21
N PHE A 171 9.04 6.71 -3.56
CA PHE A 171 10.39 6.37 -3.13
C PHE A 171 11.16 5.50 -4.16
N GLY A 172 10.53 5.19 -5.30
CA GLY A 172 11.09 4.46 -6.45
C GLY A 172 11.54 3.03 -6.17
N PHE A 173 10.79 2.31 -5.34
CA PHE A 173 10.90 0.85 -5.22
C PHE A 173 10.31 0.10 -6.42
N TYR A 174 9.55 0.77 -7.28
CA TYR A 174 9.04 0.20 -8.52
C TYR A 174 9.97 0.49 -9.69
N SER A 175 10.24 -0.53 -10.49
CA SER A 175 10.83 -0.36 -11.83
C SER A 175 9.81 0.18 -12.83
N THR A 176 10.28 0.61 -14.00
CA THR A 176 9.43 1.10 -15.10
C THR A 176 8.41 0.03 -15.51
N ASP A 177 8.86 -1.21 -15.72
CA ASP A 177 8.00 -2.31 -16.17
C ASP A 177 6.92 -2.65 -15.14
N GLU A 178 7.27 -2.65 -13.85
CA GLU A 178 6.31 -2.88 -12.78
C GLU A 178 5.31 -1.72 -12.65
N THR A 179 5.74 -0.48 -12.93
CA THR A 179 4.85 0.69 -12.93
C THR A 179 3.83 0.59 -14.05
N VAL A 180 4.26 0.20 -15.26
CA VAL A 180 3.37 -0.02 -16.41
C VAL A 180 2.35 -1.11 -16.10
N ALA A 181 2.76 -2.20 -15.45
CA ALA A 181 1.86 -3.28 -15.05
C ALA A 181 0.84 -2.86 -13.97
N LEU A 182 1.14 -1.84 -13.16
CA LEU A 182 0.24 -1.34 -12.10
C LEU A 182 -0.89 -0.46 -12.65
N VAL A 183 -0.64 0.29 -13.74
CA VAL A 183 -1.61 1.25 -14.29
C VAL A 183 -2.98 0.62 -14.61
N PRO A 184 -3.08 -0.53 -15.31
CA PRO A 184 -4.36 -1.15 -15.59
C PRO A 184 -5.14 -1.55 -14.32
N VAL A 185 -4.44 -2.00 -13.27
CA VAL A 185 -5.06 -2.40 -12.00
C VAL A 185 -5.69 -1.18 -11.31
N VAL A 186 -4.97 -0.07 -11.26
CA VAL A 186 -5.47 1.19 -10.66
C VAL A 186 -6.65 1.74 -11.46
N LEU A 187 -6.57 1.72 -12.79
CA LEU A 187 -7.66 2.17 -13.66
C LEU A 187 -8.91 1.31 -13.50
N ALA A 188 -8.77 -0.02 -13.43
CA ALA A 188 -9.91 -0.92 -13.20
C ALA A 188 -10.63 -0.62 -11.88
N VAL A 189 -9.87 -0.35 -10.81
CA VAL A 189 -10.43 0.07 -9.52
C VAL A 189 -11.18 1.41 -9.64
N LEU A 190 -10.61 2.40 -10.32
CA LEU A 190 -11.23 3.71 -10.51
C LEU A 190 -12.49 3.66 -11.39
N ASP A 191 -12.47 2.86 -12.46
CA ASP A 191 -13.63 2.64 -13.33
C ASP A 191 -14.78 1.93 -12.58
N SER A 192 -14.44 1.10 -11.58
CA SER A 192 -15.43 0.50 -10.68
C SER A 192 -16.01 1.44 -9.62
N ALA A 193 -15.41 2.63 -9.42
CA ALA A 193 -15.80 3.61 -8.39
C ALA A 193 -17.03 4.46 -8.75
N GLY A 194 -17.81 4.06 -9.78
CA GLY A 194 -19.09 4.68 -10.14
C GLY A 194 -20.18 4.58 -9.06
N GLU A 195 -19.95 3.80 -8.00
CA GLU A 195 -20.82 3.67 -6.83
C GLU A 195 -20.18 4.35 -5.60
N ARG A 196 -20.60 5.58 -5.26
CA ARG A 196 -20.11 6.29 -4.06
C ARG A 196 -20.92 5.95 -2.81
N VAL A 197 -20.23 5.78 -1.69
CA VAL A 197 -20.80 5.83 -0.33
C VAL A 197 -20.34 7.14 0.33
N GLY A 198 -21.26 7.92 0.90
CA GLY A 198 -20.93 9.17 1.59
C GLY A 198 -20.04 8.96 2.83
N LEU A 199 -19.26 9.97 3.19
CA LEU A 199 -18.34 9.97 4.34
C LEU A 199 -19.02 9.78 5.72
N HIS A 200 -20.35 9.80 5.78
CA HIS A 200 -21.19 9.69 6.98
C HIS A 200 -22.07 8.42 6.99
N ALA A 201 -21.58 7.33 6.41
CA ALA A 201 -22.35 6.13 6.06
C ALA A 201 -22.95 5.30 7.22
N ASP A 202 -22.69 5.68 8.47
CA ASP A 202 -23.10 4.91 9.65
C ASP A 202 -24.57 5.17 10.07
N GLU A 203 -25.29 6.13 9.47
CA GLU A 203 -26.58 6.59 10.02
C GLU A 203 -27.87 6.25 9.25
N ALA A 204 -27.84 5.74 8.01
CA ALA A 204 -29.09 5.28 7.35
C ALA A 204 -28.87 4.28 6.19
N PRO A 205 -29.60 3.14 6.14
CA PRO A 205 -29.45 2.13 5.08
C PRO A 205 -30.08 2.50 3.73
N ASP A 206 -31.16 3.29 3.71
CA ASP A 206 -32.12 3.28 2.59
C ASP A 206 -32.11 4.51 1.65
N GLU A 207 -31.32 5.55 1.92
CA GLU A 207 -31.19 6.70 1.00
C GLU A 207 -29.97 6.62 0.06
N ARG A 208 -29.24 5.49 0.08
CA ARG A 208 -27.89 5.32 -0.51
C ARG A 208 -27.74 5.41 -2.03
N TYR A 209 -28.80 5.28 -2.84
CA TYR A 209 -28.62 4.92 -4.27
C TYR A 209 -29.39 5.77 -5.29
N ARG A 210 -29.25 7.11 -5.28
CA ARG A 210 -29.92 7.94 -6.31
C ARG A 210 -29.07 8.91 -7.11
N LEU A 211 -27.77 9.03 -6.85
CA LEU A 211 -26.92 9.95 -7.62
C LEU A 211 -25.80 9.21 -8.35
N ARG A 212 -26.12 8.79 -9.58
CA ARG A 212 -25.13 8.43 -10.60
C ARG A 212 -24.48 9.73 -11.08
N VAL A 213 -23.19 9.89 -10.84
CA VAL A 213 -22.38 10.96 -11.43
C VAL A 213 -21.21 10.28 -12.13
N ASP A 214 -21.15 10.39 -13.45
CA ASP A 214 -20.05 9.83 -14.24
C ASP A 214 -18.75 10.58 -13.87
N PRO A 215 -17.71 9.91 -13.35
CA PRO A 215 -16.44 10.55 -13.10
C PRO A 215 -15.77 10.85 -14.46
N GLY A 216 -15.77 12.12 -14.84
CA GLY A 216 -14.98 12.60 -15.99
C GLY A 216 -13.50 12.41 -15.71
N CYS A 217 -12.87 11.45 -16.40
CA CYS A 217 -11.43 11.29 -16.42
C CYS A 217 -10.83 12.39 -17.32
N ASN A 218 -10.36 13.48 -16.70
CA ASN A 218 -9.63 14.51 -17.42
C ASN A 218 -8.21 14.00 -17.74
N THR A 219 -8.10 13.35 -18.91
CA THR A 219 -6.89 13.22 -19.74
C THR A 219 -5.63 12.66 -19.06
N LEU A 220 -5.35 11.39 -19.31
CA LEU A 220 -4.05 10.77 -19.03
C LEU A 220 -3.10 11.09 -20.20
N LEU A 221 -2.19 12.06 -20.01
CA LEU A 221 -1.14 12.38 -20.98
C LEU A 221 -0.05 11.30 -20.93
N VAL A 222 -0.14 10.32 -21.82
CA VAL A 222 0.96 9.41 -22.12
C VAL A 222 1.85 10.10 -23.15
N MET A 223 2.97 10.67 -22.71
CA MET A 223 3.99 11.18 -23.63
C MET A 223 4.77 10.00 -24.21
N GLU A 224 4.47 9.62 -25.45
CA GLU A 224 5.38 8.85 -26.29
C GLU A 224 6.61 9.70 -26.61
N CYS A 225 7.77 9.34 -26.07
CA CYS A 225 9.03 9.84 -26.61
C CYS A 225 9.29 9.11 -27.94
N LYS A 226 9.03 9.80 -29.06
CA LYS A 226 9.55 9.38 -30.36
C LYS A 226 11.08 9.55 -30.36
N VAL A 227 11.77 8.49 -30.76
CA VAL A 227 13.20 8.51 -31.11
C VAL A 227 13.38 9.24 -32.43
#